data_AF-A0A7W0TE98-F1
#
_entry.id   AF-A0A7W0TE98-F1
#
_cell.length_a   1.000
_cell.length_b   1.000
_cell.length_c   1.000
_cell.angle_alpha   90.00
_cell.angle_beta   90.00
_cell.angle_gamma   90.00
#
_symmetry.space_group_name_H-M   'P 1'
#
loop_
_entity.id
_entity.type
_entity.pdbx_description
1 polymer ?
#
loop_
_entity_poly.entity_id
_entity_poly.type
_entity_poly.pdbx_seq_one_letter_code
_entity_poly.pdbx_strand_id
1 'polypeptide(L)'
;MLALGVAAVAAVDAEVRVLFGVATGALALYAVSLGILDVAERVSGSSVEADFQRGHTAVSGLWALLGLGLLVAGLLRGSALLRYGGLALFGLSLAKIFLYDLAELSSVARAFSFIFVGGLLLVGGFFLQRLSGRIGPRETEAEG
;
A
#
# COMPACT_ATOMS: atom_id res chain seq x y z
N MET A 1 0.73 38.83 -11.63
CA MET A 1 0.60 37.84 -12.73
C MET A 1 1.83 36.93 -12.86
N LEU A 2 3.06 37.45 -12.82
CA LEU A 2 4.31 36.65 -12.89
C LEU A 2 4.46 35.58 -11.78
N ALA A 3 4.21 35.93 -10.51
CA ALA A 3 4.30 34.98 -9.39
C ALA A 3 3.27 33.84 -9.47
N LEU A 4 2.08 34.14 -10.01
CA LEU A 4 1.03 33.15 -10.28
C LEU A 4 1.45 32.17 -11.39
N GLY A 5 2.15 32.65 -12.42
CA GLY A 5 2.67 31.81 -13.50
C GLY A 5 3.79 30.86 -13.03
N VAL A 6 4.71 31.34 -12.20
CA VAL A 6 5.81 30.50 -11.66
C VAL A 6 5.27 29.42 -10.71
N ALA A 7 4.30 29.75 -9.86
CA ALA A 7 3.66 28.77 -8.98
C ALA A 7 2.89 27.70 -9.77
N ALA A 8 2.22 28.09 -10.86
CA ALA A 8 1.52 27.14 -11.74
C ALA A 8 2.49 26.18 -12.45
N VAL A 9 3.61 26.69 -12.99
CA VAL A 9 4.63 25.85 -13.64
C VAL A 9 5.27 24.88 -12.64
N ALA A 10 5.64 25.34 -11.45
CA ALA A 10 6.22 24.50 -10.41
C ALA A 10 5.25 23.40 -9.92
N ALA A 11 3.94 23.69 -9.87
CA ALA A 11 2.91 22.72 -9.53
C ALA A 11 2.77 21.63 -10.61
N VAL A 12 2.78 22.02 -11.89
CA VAL A 12 2.75 21.08 -13.02
C VAL A 12 3.99 20.17 -13.02
N ASP A 13 5.18 20.72 -12.80
CA ASP A 13 6.41 19.93 -12.72
C ASP A 13 6.38 18.94 -11.54
N ALA A 14 5.83 19.33 -10.40
CA ALA A 14 5.68 18.45 -9.24
C ALA A 14 4.71 17.30 -9.52
N GLU A 15 3.58 17.58 -10.16
CA GLU A 15 2.57 16.58 -10.53
C GLU A 15 3.13 15.57 -11.55
N VAL A 16 3.81 16.07 -12.58
CA VAL A 16 4.47 15.23 -13.59
C VAL A 16 5.51 14.32 -12.94
N ARG A 17 6.36 14.84 -12.05
CA ARG A 17 7.37 14.04 -11.33
C ARG A 17 6.73 12.97 -10.45
N VAL A 18 5.62 13.27 -9.79
CA VAL A 18 4.88 12.29 -8.98
C VAL A 18 4.30 11.19 -9.89
N LEU A 19 3.68 11.55 -11.01
CA LEU A 19 3.13 10.58 -11.96
C LEU A 19 4.22 9.65 -12.52
N PHE A 20 5.35 10.20 -12.95
CA PHE A 20 6.49 9.39 -13.41
C PHE A 20 7.03 8.48 -12.30
N GLY A 21 7.11 8.97 -11.06
CA GLY A 21 7.53 8.16 -9.92
C GLY A 21 6.58 7.00 -9.64
N VAL A 22 5.27 7.26 -9.66
CA VAL A 22 4.23 6.23 -9.47
C VAL A 22 4.27 5.21 -10.61
N ALA A 23 4.35 5.66 -11.86
CA ALA A 23 4.41 4.79 -13.02
C ALA A 23 5.67 3.90 -12.99
N THR A 24 6.82 4.48 -12.67
CA THR A 24 8.08 3.73 -12.53
C THR A 24 7.98 2.71 -11.41
N GLY A 25 7.43 3.08 -10.26
CA GLY A 25 7.21 2.17 -9.13
C GLY A 25 6.25 1.02 -9.48
N ALA A 26 5.16 1.31 -10.20
CA ALA A 26 4.21 0.30 -10.65
C ALA A 26 4.85 -0.67 -11.66
N LEU A 27 5.63 -0.16 -12.62
CA LEU A 27 6.36 -0.97 -13.58
C LEU A 27 7.41 -1.85 -12.91
N ALA A 28 8.16 -1.30 -11.95
CA ALA A 28 9.13 -2.05 -11.17
C ALA A 28 8.45 -3.16 -10.37
N LEU A 29 7.33 -2.87 -9.71
CA LEU A 29 6.54 -3.88 -8.98
C LEU A 29 6.05 -4.98 -9.92
N TYR A 30 5.53 -4.61 -11.09
CA TYR A 30 5.08 -5.57 -12.09
C TYR A 30 6.22 -6.47 -12.61
N ALA A 31 7.38 -5.89 -12.91
CA ALA A 31 8.55 -6.63 -13.35
C ALA A 31 9.05 -7.62 -12.28
N VAL A 32 9.07 -7.20 -11.00
CA VAL A 32 9.43 -8.08 -9.88
C VAL A 32 8.40 -9.20 -9.72
N SER A 33 7.10 -8.90 -9.87
CA SER A 33 6.05 -9.92 -9.84
C SER A 33 6.24 -10.97 -10.95
N LEU A 34 6.55 -10.55 -12.17
CA LEU A 34 6.86 -11.48 -13.27
C LEU A 34 8.12 -12.30 -13.00
N GLY A 35 9.16 -11.67 -12.43
CA GLY A 35 10.39 -12.37 -12.06
C GLY A 35 10.15 -13.45 -10.99
N ILE A 36 9.27 -13.20 -10.02
CA ILE A 36 8.89 -14.20 -9.00
C ILE A 36 8.19 -15.40 -9.65
N LEU A 37 7.27 -15.15 -10.59
CA LEU A 37 6.55 -16.21 -11.30
C LEU A 37 7.51 -17.04 -12.17
N ASP A 38 8.38 -16.38 -12.94
CA ASP A 38 9.38 -17.04 -13.79
C ASP A 38 10.37 -17.89 -12.96
N VAL A 39 10.81 -17.41 -11.80
CA VAL A 39 11.65 -18.19 -10.89
C VAL A 39 10.90 -19.38 -10.30
N ALA A 40 9.65 -19.20 -9.89
CA ALA A 40 8.84 -20.29 -9.33
C ALA A 40 8.65 -21.43 -10.34
N GLU A 41 8.40 -21.10 -11.61
CA GLU A 41 8.29 -22.06 -12.71
C GLU A 41 9.62 -22.74 -13.06
N ARG A 42 10.74 -22.03 -13.00
CA ARG A 42 12.07 -22.58 -13.36
C ARG A 42 12.70 -23.45 -12.29
N VAL A 43 12.48 -23.10 -11.02
CA VAL A 43 13.13 -23.77 -9.88
C VAL A 43 12.39 -25.07 -9.53
N SER A 44 11.11 -25.15 -9.85
CA SER A 44 10.29 -26.28 -9.46
C SER A 44 10.11 -27.29 -10.59
N GLY A 45 10.27 -28.58 -10.27
CA GLY A 45 10.02 -29.69 -11.17
C GLY A 45 8.60 -30.25 -11.09
N SER A 46 7.64 -29.50 -10.51
CA SER A 46 6.26 -29.94 -10.37
C SER A 46 5.38 -29.51 -11.55
N SER A 47 4.05 -29.54 -11.41
CA SER A 47 3.14 -29.11 -12.46
C SER A 47 3.11 -27.58 -12.57
N VAL A 48 2.93 -27.06 -13.78
CA VAL A 48 2.81 -25.62 -14.08
C VAL A 48 1.77 -24.95 -13.16
N GLU A 49 0.64 -25.60 -12.93
CA GLU A 49 -0.40 -25.08 -12.03
C GLU A 49 0.10 -24.90 -10.59
N ALA A 50 0.79 -25.90 -10.02
CA ALA A 50 1.27 -25.83 -8.64
C ALA A 50 2.33 -24.73 -8.46
N ASP A 51 3.16 -24.52 -9.47
CA ASP A 51 4.24 -23.54 -9.43
C ASP A 51 3.73 -22.11 -9.65
N PHE A 52 2.74 -21.96 -10.52
CA PHE A 52 2.01 -20.72 -10.69
C PHE A 52 1.29 -20.29 -9.40
N GLN A 53 0.62 -21.22 -8.71
CA GLN A 53 -0.06 -20.94 -7.44
C GLN A 53 0.94 -20.46 -6.37
N ARG A 54 2.07 -21.15 -6.20
CA ARG A 54 3.12 -20.73 -5.24
C ARG A 54 3.67 -19.35 -5.56
N GLY A 55 3.98 -19.10 -6.84
CA GLY A 55 4.45 -17.79 -7.29
C GLY A 55 3.41 -16.69 -7.02
N HIS A 56 2.13 -16.98 -7.22
CA HIS A 56 1.04 -16.05 -6.93
C HIS A 56 0.93 -15.68 -5.45
N THR A 57 1.09 -16.63 -4.54
CA THR A 57 1.11 -16.37 -3.09
C THR A 57 2.30 -15.48 -2.72
N ALA A 58 3.48 -15.75 -3.28
CA ALA A 58 4.67 -14.93 -3.06
C ALA A 58 4.48 -13.49 -3.57
N VAL A 59 3.85 -13.31 -4.73
CA VAL A 59 3.50 -11.99 -5.27
C VAL A 59 2.49 -11.26 -4.37
N SER A 60 1.47 -11.94 -3.85
CA SER A 60 0.54 -11.36 -2.86
C SER A 60 1.29 -10.85 -1.62
N GLY A 61 2.21 -11.66 -1.09
CA GLY A 61 3.04 -11.30 0.06
C GLY A 61 3.93 -10.09 -0.20
N LEU A 62 4.57 -10.03 -1.38
CA LEU A 62 5.38 -8.89 -1.81
C LEU A 62 4.57 -7.59 -1.80
N TRP A 63 3.39 -7.60 -2.43
CA TRP A 63 2.54 -6.40 -2.50
C TRP A 63 2.09 -5.95 -1.11
N ALA A 64 1.73 -6.89 -0.23
CA ALA A 64 1.35 -6.59 1.14
C ALA A 64 2.50 -5.94 1.93
N LEU A 65 3.71 -6.52 1.87
CA LEU A 65 4.88 -5.99 2.55
C LEU A 65 5.29 -4.61 2.02
N LEU A 66 5.26 -4.43 0.70
CA LEU A 66 5.57 -3.15 0.08
C LEU A 66 4.53 -2.07 0.47
N GLY A 67 3.25 -2.39 0.41
CA GLY A 67 2.17 -1.49 0.82
C GLY A 67 2.31 -1.08 2.29
N LEU A 68 2.59 -2.04 3.17
CA LEU A 68 2.83 -1.78 4.59
C LEU A 68 4.08 -0.90 4.80
N GLY A 69 5.18 -1.21 4.10
CA GLY A 69 6.41 -0.43 4.16
C GLY A 69 6.20 1.03 3.72
N LEU A 70 5.45 1.25 2.63
CA LEU A 70 5.07 2.59 2.16
C LEU A 70 4.18 3.31 3.16
N LEU A 71 3.21 2.62 3.76
CA LEU A 71 2.33 3.18 4.79
C LEU A 71 3.13 3.64 6.00
N VAL A 72 3.99 2.77 6.54
CA VAL A 72 4.86 3.09 7.69
C VAL A 72 5.81 4.24 7.35
N ALA A 73 6.46 4.20 6.18
CA ALA A 73 7.33 5.28 5.73
C ALA A 73 6.57 6.61 5.58
N GLY A 74 5.34 6.58 5.07
CA GLY A 74 4.47 7.75 4.96
C GLY A 74 4.08 8.34 6.31
N LEU A 75 3.79 7.49 7.30
CA LEU A 75 3.51 7.92 8.68
C LEU A 75 4.75 8.54 9.34
N LEU A 76 5.91 7.88 9.24
CA LEU A 76 7.16 8.35 9.84
C LEU A 76 7.66 9.65 9.21
N ARG A 77 7.44 9.83 7.90
CA ARG A 77 7.90 11.01 7.15
C ARG A 77 6.84 12.11 7.01
N GLY A 78 5.63 11.91 7.54
CA GLY A 78 4.51 12.84 7.37
C GLY A 78 4.03 13.02 5.91
N SER A 79 4.35 12.07 5.02
CA SER A 79 4.01 12.15 3.59
C SER A 79 2.63 11.54 3.33
N ALA A 80 1.67 12.38 2.96
CA ALA A 80 0.33 11.95 2.58
C ALA A 80 0.34 10.99 1.37
N LEU A 81 1.18 11.26 0.37
CA LEU A 81 1.30 10.43 -0.83
C LEU A 81 1.74 9.00 -0.48
N LEU A 82 2.81 8.84 0.29
CA LEU A 82 3.29 7.52 0.71
C LEU A 82 2.29 6.82 1.62
N ARG A 83 1.65 7.57 2.52
CA ARG A 83 0.64 7.04 3.46
C ARG A 83 -0.57 6.49 2.72
N TYR A 84 -1.17 7.28 1.83
CA TYR A 84 -2.38 6.87 1.11
C TYR A 84 -2.06 5.85 0.01
N GLY A 85 -0.93 6.00 -0.69
CA GLY A 85 -0.47 5.01 -1.66
C GLY A 85 -0.16 3.65 -1.02
N GLY A 86 0.54 3.65 0.12
CA GLY A 86 0.81 2.46 0.91
C GLY A 86 -0.47 1.82 1.46
N LEU A 87 -1.39 2.63 1.98
CA LEU A 87 -2.70 2.14 2.45
C LEU A 87 -3.51 1.49 1.32
N ALA A 88 -3.54 2.11 0.14
CA ALA A 88 -4.23 1.58 -1.02
C ALA A 88 -3.62 0.24 -1.47
N LEU A 89 -2.30 0.17 -1.61
CA LEU A 89 -1.61 -1.05 -2.02
C LEU A 89 -1.74 -2.18 -0.99
N PHE A 90 -1.58 -1.85 0.29
CA PHE A 90 -1.74 -2.81 1.39
C PHE A 90 -3.18 -3.32 1.48
N GLY A 91 -4.16 -2.42 1.43
CA GLY A 91 -5.58 -2.78 1.44
C GLY A 91 -5.97 -3.65 0.24
N LEU A 92 -5.48 -3.32 -0.96
CA LEU A 92 -5.68 -4.13 -2.15
C LEU A 92 -5.07 -5.54 -2.00
N SER A 93 -3.87 -5.63 -1.43
CA SER A 93 -3.19 -6.91 -1.19
C SER A 93 -3.94 -7.78 -0.19
N LEU A 94 -4.42 -7.17 0.91
CA LEU A 94 -5.28 -7.86 1.87
C LEU A 94 -6.55 -8.34 1.17
N ALA A 95 -7.25 -7.46 0.46
CA ALA A 95 -8.47 -7.84 -0.27
C ALA A 95 -8.23 -9.04 -1.20
N LYS A 96 -7.11 -9.05 -1.94
CA LYS A 96 -6.71 -10.19 -2.77
C LYS A 96 -6.56 -11.47 -1.92
N ILE A 97 -5.78 -11.43 -0.84
CA ILE A 97 -5.57 -12.58 0.05
C ILE A 97 -6.92 -13.08 0.63
N PHE A 98 -7.81 -12.17 1.02
CA PHE A 98 -9.15 -12.54 1.54
C PHE A 98 -10.09 -13.15 0.51
N LEU A 99 -10.00 -12.72 -0.74
CA LEU A 99 -10.91 -13.20 -1.77
C LEU A 99 -10.42 -14.51 -2.40
N TYR A 100 -9.10 -14.67 -2.53
CA TYR A 100 -8.49 -15.82 -3.21
C TYR A 100 -7.95 -16.87 -2.23
N ASP A 101 -7.11 -16.49 -1.25
CA ASP A 101 -6.48 -17.47 -0.35
C ASP A 101 -7.48 -18.01 0.70
N LEU A 102 -8.47 -17.21 1.08
CA LEU A 102 -9.49 -17.56 2.07
C LEU A 102 -10.71 -18.31 1.50
N ALA A 103 -10.85 -18.34 0.17
CA ALA A 103 -11.83 -19.18 -0.50
C ALA A 103 -11.52 -20.67 -0.30
N GLU A 104 -10.24 -21.03 -0.23
CA GLU A 104 -9.79 -22.40 0.01
C GLU A 104 -9.73 -22.80 1.51
N LEU A 105 -9.82 -21.82 2.42
CA LEU A 105 -9.76 -22.07 3.85
C LEU A 105 -11.11 -22.49 4.46
N SER A 106 -11.04 -23.31 5.50
CA SER A 106 -12.20 -23.71 6.30
C SER A 106 -12.89 -22.49 6.96
N SER A 107 -14.20 -22.60 7.22
CA SER A 107 -15.01 -21.50 7.79
C SER A 107 -14.45 -20.92 9.10
N VAL A 108 -13.81 -21.76 9.92
CA VAL A 108 -13.18 -21.35 11.19
C VAL A 108 -11.92 -20.52 10.94
N ALA A 109 -11.05 -20.96 10.02
CA ALA A 109 -9.86 -20.19 9.65
C ALA A 109 -10.25 -18.83 9.07
N ARG A 110 -11.32 -18.77 8.28
CA ARG A 110 -11.87 -17.54 7.73
C ARG A 110 -12.31 -16.53 8.79
N ALA A 111 -13.00 -17.00 9.83
CA ALA A 111 -13.41 -16.14 10.95
C ALA A 111 -12.20 -15.52 11.68
N PHE A 112 -11.15 -16.32 11.97
CA PHE A 112 -9.94 -15.81 12.62
C PHE A 112 -9.18 -14.79 11.77
N SER A 113 -9.10 -14.99 10.44
CA SER A 113 -8.47 -14.00 9.55
C SER A 113 -9.22 -12.66 9.54
N PHE A 114 -10.56 -12.67 9.53
CA PHE A 114 -11.35 -11.44 9.62
C PHE A 114 -11.12 -10.71 10.94
N ILE A 115 -11.04 -11.43 12.07
CA ILE A 115 -10.74 -10.85 13.38
C ILE A 115 -9.34 -10.23 13.39
N PHE A 116 -8.34 -10.96 12.92
CA PHE A 116 -6.96 -10.48 12.88
C PHE A 116 -6.83 -9.20 12.06
N VAL A 117 -7.46 -9.16 10.88
CA VAL A 117 -7.37 -8.00 9.98
C VAL A 117 -8.23 -6.84 10.44
N GLY A 118 -9.41 -7.09 10.99
CA GLY A 118 -10.16 -6.07 11.72
C GLY A 118 -9.33 -5.46 12.85
N GLY A 119 -8.61 -6.29 13.61
CA GLY A 119 -7.66 -5.84 14.64
C GLY A 119 -6.53 -4.96 14.08
N LEU A 120 -5.87 -5.38 13.00
CA LEU A 120 -4.84 -4.58 12.33
C LEU A 120 -5.35 -3.22 11.86
N LEU A 121 -6.56 -3.19 11.26
CA LEU A 121 -7.17 -1.94 10.80
C LEU A 121 -7.49 -1.02 11.97
N LEU A 122 -8.00 -1.55 13.09
CA LEU A 122 -8.26 -0.76 14.30
C LEU A 122 -6.98 -0.20 14.90
N VAL A 123 -5.91 -1.01 15.00
CA VAL A 123 -4.60 -0.55 15.48
C VAL A 123 -4.05 0.54 14.56
N GLY A 124 -4.09 0.34 13.24
CA GLY A 124 -3.66 1.33 12.27
C GLY A 124 -4.46 2.64 12.38
N GLY A 125 -5.79 2.55 12.48
CA GLY A 125 -6.69 3.68 12.67
C GLY A 125 -6.42 4.44 13.97
N PHE A 126 -6.17 3.71 15.07
CA PHE A 126 -5.80 4.31 16.36
C PHE A 126 -4.49 5.09 16.27
N PHE A 127 -3.45 4.53 15.66
CA PHE A 127 -2.17 5.24 15.46
C PHE A 127 -2.33 6.49 14.57
N LEU A 128 -3.13 6.40 13.51
CA LEU A 128 -3.47 7.52 12.64
C LEU A 128 -4.16 8.66 13.43
N GLN A 129 -5.15 8.31 14.25
CA GLN A 129 -5.89 9.27 15.08
C GLN A 129 -4.99 9.89 16.15
N ARG A 130 -4.16 9.07 16.82
CA ARG A 130 -3.24 9.53 17.88
C ARG A 130 -2.20 10.51 17.37
N LEU A 131 -1.70 10.31 16.15
CA LEU A 131 -0.75 11.21 15.50
C LEU A 131 -1.45 12.50 15.00
N SER A 132 -2.70 12.40 14.56
CA SER A 132 -3.48 13.54 14.04
C SER A 132 -4.09 14.43 15.13
N GLY A 133 -4.35 13.89 16.33
CA GLY A 133 -4.90 14.63 17.48
C GLY A 133 -3.97 15.69 18.10
N ARG A 134 -2.83 16.00 17.47
CA ARG A 134 -1.93 17.11 17.85
C ARG A 134 -2.16 18.38 17.02
N ILE A 135 -3.09 18.36 16.07
CA ILE A 135 -3.48 19.53 15.27
C ILE A 135 -4.86 19.99 15.76
N GLY A 136 -4.91 20.63 16.92
CA GLY A 136 -6.08 21.41 17.34
C GLY A 136 -6.07 22.77 16.65
N PRO A 137 -7.24 23.37 16.30
CA PRO A 137 -7.29 24.73 15.81
C PRO A 137 -6.58 25.65 16.82
N ARG A 138 -5.60 26.43 16.37
CA ARG A 138 -5.13 27.56 17.17
C ARG A 138 -6.32 28.50 17.26
N GLU A 139 -6.92 28.54 18.45
CA GLU A 139 -7.89 29.55 18.79
C GLU A 139 -7.29 30.90 18.41
N THR A 140 -8.01 31.63 17.56
CA THR A 140 -7.80 33.06 17.34
C THR A 140 -8.14 33.77 18.65
N GLU A 141 -7.27 33.65 19.64
CA GLU A 141 -7.11 34.59 20.75
C GLU A 141 -6.25 35.75 20.25
N ALA A 142 -6.90 36.64 19.50
CA ALA A 142 -6.46 37.99 19.13
C ALA A 142 -7.63 38.51 18.28
N GLU A 143 -8.51 39.41 18.69
CA GLU A 143 -8.49 40.54 19.64
C GLU A 143 -9.98 40.77 20.01
N GLY A 144 -10.38 41.17 21.22
CA GLY A 144 -9.70 42.09 22.12
C GLY A 144 -10.13 43.51 21.81
#